data_AF-A0A3N5IE31-F1
#
_entry.id   AF-A0A3N5IE31-F1
#
_cell.length_a   1.000
_cell.length_b   1.000
_cell.length_c   1.000
_cell.angle_alpha   90.00
_cell.angle_beta   90.00
_cell.angle_gamma   90.00
#
_symmetry.space_group_name_H-M   'P 1'
#
loop_
_entity.id
_entity.type
_entity.pdbx_description
1 polymer ?
#
loop_
_entity_poly.entity_id
_entity_poly.type
_entity_poly.pdbx_seq_one_letter_code
_entity_poly.pdbx_strand_id
1 'polypeptide(L)'
;MIRSATVIRRSSEPNPPEQFQQWLDRVARPIEFATRDAFAHLYTVKNLNRFVSSQVMQALSSRVYPRAIEAALLQLRALFLEDQQRLPAESQQRRLQEAMVILGALRKAVHDPARAWQEPEPIAVCEPAKNDTLLHAWWEQPIRFAKGVGPKRTALLQRLGIETVEDALWTLPWRYEDRSIMTPIGQLVPGVQASICGTIVRSEAKRARSRRLTILDIVVEDNTGRLQAVFFNQPFLESLFTVGTSVMLTGRMVAGAQGWVAMRMEVAQYEVVGAEAEAPLHVGRIVPVYHETKGWTSRQMRVLVKGLLDAHAAAAREVLPV
;
A
#
# COMPACT_ATOMS: atom_id res chain seq x y z
N MET A 1 -13.20 -67.41 16.21
CA MET A 1 -13.32 -67.24 17.68
C MET A 1 -12.34 -66.17 18.12
N ILE A 2 -12.68 -65.41 19.17
CA ILE A 2 -11.97 -64.28 19.80
C ILE A 2 -12.50 -62.91 19.32
N ARG A 3 -12.98 -61.97 20.13
CA ARG A 3 -13.46 -61.88 21.53
C ARG A 3 -14.22 -60.55 21.60
N SER A 4 -15.44 -60.55 22.13
CA SER A 4 -16.20 -59.35 22.47
C SER A 4 -15.45 -58.54 23.55
N ALA A 5 -15.19 -57.26 23.29
CA ALA A 5 -14.66 -56.34 24.28
C ALA A 5 -15.80 -55.54 24.91
N THR A 6 -16.08 -55.86 26.17
CA THR A 6 -17.00 -55.19 27.08
C THR A 6 -16.58 -53.73 27.28
N VAL A 7 -17.45 -52.79 26.86
CA VAL A 7 -17.29 -51.37 27.18
C VAL A 7 -17.91 -51.10 28.56
N ILE A 8 -17.05 -50.80 29.52
CA ILE A 8 -17.42 -50.35 30.87
C ILE A 8 -17.94 -48.90 30.75
N ARG A 9 -19.25 -48.70 30.93
CA ARG A 9 -19.85 -47.36 31.02
C ARG A 9 -19.43 -46.70 32.34
N ARG A 10 -18.50 -45.74 32.29
CA ARG A 10 -18.30 -44.77 33.38
C ARG A 10 -19.36 -43.67 33.26
N SER A 11 -20.14 -43.52 34.32
CA SER A 11 -20.80 -42.31 34.84
C SER A 11 -21.02 -41.14 33.88
N SER A 12 -22.30 -40.93 33.55
CA SER A 12 -22.96 -39.75 32.97
C SER A 12 -22.18 -38.42 33.04
N GLU A 13 -21.36 -38.13 32.04
CA GLU A 13 -21.06 -36.75 31.66
C GLU A 13 -22.23 -36.24 30.80
N PRO A 14 -22.80 -35.06 31.09
CA PRO A 14 -23.88 -34.51 30.28
C PRO A 14 -23.43 -34.27 28.85
N ASN A 15 -24.32 -34.51 27.88
CA ASN A 15 -24.05 -34.40 26.45
C ASN A 15 -23.49 -32.98 26.14
N PRO A 16 -22.46 -32.81 25.28
CA PRO A 16 -21.92 -31.50 24.89
C PRO A 16 -22.93 -30.35 24.67
N PRO A 17 -24.11 -30.56 24.03
CA PRO A 17 -25.14 -29.53 23.92
C PRO A 17 -25.79 -29.15 25.26
N GLU A 18 -26.01 -30.10 26.17
CA GLU A 18 -26.65 -29.84 27.47
C GLU A 18 -25.76 -28.99 28.38
N GLN A 19 -24.45 -29.25 28.38
CA GLN A 19 -23.49 -28.45 29.16
C GLN A 19 -23.45 -26.99 28.66
N PHE A 20 -23.52 -26.80 27.35
CA PHE A 20 -23.54 -25.46 26.76
C PHE A 20 -24.88 -24.75 27.01
N GLN A 21 -26.02 -25.47 26.97
CA GLN A 21 -27.31 -24.91 27.37
C GLN A 21 -27.31 -24.46 28.84
N GLN A 22 -26.77 -25.27 29.75
CA GLN A 22 -26.64 -24.90 31.17
C GLN A 22 -25.76 -23.67 31.38
N TRP A 23 -24.70 -23.52 30.59
CA TRP A 23 -23.86 -22.32 30.59
C TRP A 23 -24.61 -21.10 30.03
N LEU A 24 -25.33 -21.25 28.91
CA LEU A 24 -26.15 -20.18 28.32
C LEU A 24 -27.20 -19.68 29.32
N ASP A 25 -27.93 -20.59 29.98
CA ASP A 25 -28.92 -20.22 30.98
C ASP A 25 -28.28 -19.48 32.18
N ARG A 26 -27.04 -19.84 32.56
CA ARG A 26 -26.30 -19.14 33.63
C ARG A 26 -25.95 -17.71 33.25
N VAL A 27 -25.57 -17.46 31.99
CA VAL A 27 -25.22 -16.12 31.49
C VAL A 27 -26.48 -15.29 31.19
N ALA A 28 -27.56 -15.92 30.72
CA ALA A 28 -28.80 -15.25 30.38
C ALA A 28 -29.57 -14.73 31.59
N ARG A 29 -29.62 -15.50 32.70
CA ARG A 29 -30.42 -15.15 33.90
C ARG A 29 -30.17 -13.73 34.44
N PRO A 30 -28.91 -13.26 34.62
CA PRO A 30 -28.66 -11.90 35.10
C PRO A 30 -29.08 -10.82 34.10
N ILE A 31 -28.94 -11.07 32.80
CA ILE A 31 -29.33 -10.14 31.72
C ILE A 31 -30.86 -10.06 31.65
N GLU A 32 -31.55 -11.20 31.68
CA GLU A 32 -33.01 -11.27 31.72
C GLU A 32 -33.56 -10.52 32.95
N PHE A 33 -32.98 -10.74 34.13
CA PHE A 33 -33.38 -10.06 35.35
C PHE A 33 -33.21 -8.53 35.24
N ALA A 34 -32.11 -8.05 34.65
CA ALA A 34 -31.89 -6.62 34.43
C ALA A 34 -32.87 -6.00 33.41
N THR A 35 -33.42 -6.80 32.49
CA THR A 35 -34.40 -6.35 31.47
C THR A 35 -35.86 -6.44 31.90
N ARG A 36 -36.17 -7.07 33.05
CA ARG A 36 -37.56 -7.20 33.55
C ARG A 36 -38.14 -5.85 33.97
N ASP A 37 -39.46 -5.77 33.96
CA ASP A 37 -40.25 -4.63 34.44
C ASP A 37 -39.74 -3.28 33.91
N ALA A 38 -39.55 -3.20 32.58
CA ALA A 38 -39.02 -2.03 31.88
C ALA A 38 -37.68 -1.51 32.44
N PHE A 39 -36.76 -2.42 32.77
CA PHE A 39 -35.41 -2.13 33.30
C PHE A 39 -35.38 -1.56 34.72
N ALA A 40 -36.43 -1.76 35.53
CA ALA A 40 -36.49 -1.31 36.93
C ALA A 40 -35.33 -1.86 37.79
N HIS A 41 -34.77 -3.01 37.42
CA HIS A 41 -33.72 -3.69 38.17
C HIS A 41 -32.30 -3.48 37.62
N LEU A 42 -32.12 -2.56 36.65
CA LEU A 42 -30.83 -2.29 35.99
C LEU A 42 -29.70 -2.01 36.99
N TYR A 43 -29.97 -1.19 38.01
CA TYR A 43 -28.99 -0.80 39.03
C TYR A 43 -28.84 -1.83 40.17
N THR A 44 -29.69 -2.86 40.22
CA THR A 44 -29.65 -3.90 41.25
C THR A 44 -28.54 -4.92 40.96
N VAL A 45 -28.26 -5.19 39.68
CA VAL A 45 -27.25 -6.16 39.26
C VAL A 45 -25.88 -5.50 39.14
N LYS A 46 -25.13 -5.51 40.25
CA LYS A 46 -23.74 -5.01 40.26
C LYS A 46 -22.82 -5.97 39.53
N ASN A 47 -21.83 -5.44 38.80
CA ASN A 47 -20.75 -6.18 38.12
C ASN A 47 -21.18 -7.09 36.96
N LEU A 48 -22.33 -6.83 36.32
CA LEU A 48 -22.81 -7.61 35.17
C LEU A 48 -21.77 -7.69 34.04
N ASN A 49 -21.10 -6.57 33.73
CA ASN A 49 -20.03 -6.50 32.73
C ASN A 49 -18.92 -7.55 32.93
N ARG A 50 -18.33 -7.53 34.13
CA ARG A 50 -17.20 -8.40 34.48
C ARG A 50 -17.64 -9.85 34.43
N PHE A 51 -18.84 -10.15 34.93
CA PHE A 51 -19.41 -11.48 34.94
C PHE A 51 -19.63 -12.04 33.53
N VAL A 52 -20.31 -11.31 32.64
CA VAL A 52 -20.58 -11.78 31.27
C VAL A 52 -19.27 -11.95 30.51
N SER A 53 -18.36 -10.98 30.58
CA SER A 53 -17.06 -11.05 29.92
C SER A 53 -16.21 -12.23 30.40
N SER A 54 -16.18 -12.50 31.72
CA SER A 54 -15.41 -13.61 32.26
C SER A 54 -16.03 -14.97 31.89
N GLN A 55 -17.35 -15.08 31.89
CA GLN A 55 -18.04 -16.30 31.49
C GLN A 55 -17.83 -16.62 30.01
N VAL A 56 -17.86 -15.61 29.12
CA VAL A 56 -17.58 -15.81 27.69
C VAL A 56 -16.14 -16.24 27.45
N MET A 57 -15.17 -15.61 28.12
CA MET A 57 -13.76 -16.00 27.99
C MET A 57 -13.51 -17.41 28.51
N GLN A 58 -14.14 -17.79 29.63
CA GLN A 58 -14.06 -19.14 30.16
C GLN A 58 -14.63 -20.16 29.16
N ALA A 59 -15.78 -19.86 28.54
CA ALA A 59 -16.36 -20.73 27.52
C ALA A 59 -15.40 -20.92 26.34
N LEU A 60 -14.94 -19.82 25.73
CA LEU A 60 -14.01 -19.85 24.58
C LEU A 60 -12.69 -20.56 24.89
N SER A 61 -12.19 -20.49 26.12
CA SER A 61 -10.96 -21.20 26.53
C SER A 61 -11.15 -22.71 26.72
N SER A 62 -12.37 -23.15 27.02
CA SER A 62 -12.63 -24.54 27.42
C SER A 62 -12.82 -25.47 26.24
N ARG A 63 -13.33 -24.96 25.10
CA ARG A 63 -13.72 -25.75 23.94
C ARG A 63 -13.63 -24.95 22.65
N VAL A 64 -13.48 -25.67 21.54
CA VAL A 64 -13.61 -25.12 20.18
C VAL A 64 -15.09 -25.13 19.80
N TYR A 65 -15.63 -23.95 19.52
CA TYR A 65 -17.00 -23.79 19.01
C TYR A 65 -16.98 -23.60 17.49
N PRO A 66 -18.07 -23.92 16.78
CA PRO A 66 -18.26 -23.50 15.40
C PRO A 66 -18.13 -21.97 15.26
N ARG A 67 -17.54 -21.50 14.15
CA ARG A 67 -17.26 -20.07 13.90
C ARG A 67 -18.47 -19.16 14.11
N ALA A 68 -19.68 -19.61 13.77
CA ALA A 68 -20.91 -18.85 13.98
C ALA A 68 -21.22 -18.63 15.47
N ILE A 69 -21.02 -19.64 16.31
CA ILE A 69 -21.19 -19.55 17.76
C ILE A 69 -20.08 -18.72 18.36
N GLU A 70 -18.83 -18.91 17.91
CA GLU A 70 -17.68 -18.11 18.35
C GLU A 70 -17.89 -16.62 18.04
N ALA A 71 -18.34 -16.27 16.84
CA ALA A 71 -18.64 -14.90 16.45
C ALA A 71 -19.75 -14.29 17.33
N ALA A 72 -20.83 -15.03 17.59
CA ALA A 72 -21.91 -14.59 18.47
C ALA A 72 -21.43 -14.40 19.93
N LEU A 73 -20.55 -15.26 20.42
CA LEU A 73 -19.93 -15.13 21.74
C LEU A 73 -19.01 -13.89 21.82
N LEU A 74 -18.20 -13.65 20.79
CA LEU A 74 -17.34 -12.47 20.71
C LEU A 74 -18.15 -11.17 20.59
N GLN A 75 -19.25 -11.17 19.83
CA GLN A 75 -20.21 -10.06 19.77
C GLN A 75 -20.86 -9.81 21.14
N LEU A 76 -21.30 -10.88 21.82
CA LEU A 76 -21.85 -10.76 23.17
C LEU A 76 -20.82 -10.14 24.12
N ARG A 77 -19.56 -10.59 24.09
CA ARG A 77 -18.49 -10.01 24.90
C ARG A 77 -18.28 -8.53 24.60
N ALA A 78 -18.25 -8.14 23.32
CA ALA A 78 -18.00 -6.76 22.90
C ALA A 78 -18.97 -5.76 23.54
N LEU A 79 -20.24 -6.15 23.74
CA LEU A 79 -21.25 -5.32 24.39
C LEU A 79 -20.91 -4.98 25.86
N PHE A 80 -20.11 -5.81 26.53
CA PHE A 80 -19.79 -5.73 27.96
C PHE A 80 -18.30 -5.38 28.25
N LEU A 81 -17.53 -4.93 27.25
CA LEU A 81 -16.12 -4.52 27.42
C LEU A 81 -15.94 -3.10 27.97
N GLU A 82 -16.89 -2.19 27.75
CA GLU A 82 -16.81 -0.79 28.20
C GLU A 82 -17.42 -0.59 29.61
N ASP A 83 -16.81 0.31 30.39
CA ASP A 83 -17.20 0.58 31.77
C ASP A 83 -18.59 1.25 31.84
N GLN A 84 -19.61 0.46 32.18
CA GLN A 84 -21.04 0.84 32.11
C GLN A 84 -21.40 2.05 33.00
N GLN A 85 -20.61 2.36 34.03
CA GLN A 85 -20.96 3.37 35.03
C GLN A 85 -20.97 4.82 34.51
N ARG A 86 -20.49 5.07 33.27
CA ARG A 86 -20.48 6.42 32.66
C ARG A 86 -21.43 6.59 31.47
N LEU A 87 -22.16 5.55 31.07
CA LEU A 87 -23.04 5.60 29.89
C LEU A 87 -24.47 6.05 30.27
N PRO A 88 -25.15 6.84 29.41
CA PRO A 88 -26.55 7.19 29.58
C PRO A 88 -27.44 5.94 29.68
N ALA A 89 -28.51 6.01 30.48
CA ALA A 89 -29.43 4.89 30.71
C ALA A 89 -29.98 4.29 29.39
N GLU A 90 -30.27 5.11 28.39
CA GLU A 90 -30.74 4.68 27.06
C GLU A 90 -29.73 3.78 26.33
N SER A 91 -28.43 4.07 26.46
CA SER A 91 -27.37 3.25 25.85
C SER A 91 -27.20 1.92 26.57
N GLN A 92 -27.42 1.89 27.90
CA GLN A 92 -27.40 0.66 28.69
C GLN A 92 -28.58 -0.25 28.32
N GLN A 93 -29.78 0.32 28.15
CA GLN A 93 -30.97 -0.40 27.73
C GLN A 93 -30.81 -1.01 26.32
N ARG A 94 -30.31 -0.23 25.36
CA ARG A 94 -30.06 -0.70 23.99
C ARG A 94 -29.10 -1.88 23.95
N ARG A 95 -27.99 -1.83 24.70
CA ARG A 95 -27.01 -2.93 24.77
C ARG A 95 -27.60 -4.20 25.40
N LEU A 96 -28.43 -4.06 26.44
CA LEU A 96 -29.12 -5.21 27.04
C LEU A 96 -30.14 -5.83 26.09
N GLN A 97 -30.84 -5.01 25.30
CA GLN A 97 -31.72 -5.50 24.23
C GLN A 97 -30.94 -6.25 23.15
N GLU A 98 -29.80 -5.70 22.70
CA GLU A 98 -28.90 -6.36 21.75
C GLU A 98 -28.35 -7.68 22.32
N ALA A 99 -27.97 -7.71 23.59
CA ALA A 99 -27.53 -8.93 24.27
C ALA A 99 -28.63 -10.00 24.32
N MET A 100 -29.89 -9.62 24.57
CA MET A 100 -31.04 -10.54 24.54
C MET A 100 -31.27 -11.14 23.15
N VAL A 101 -31.09 -10.35 22.08
CA VAL A 101 -31.17 -10.85 20.70
C VAL A 101 -30.08 -11.90 20.43
N ILE A 102 -28.84 -11.63 20.83
CA ILE A 102 -27.72 -12.55 20.66
C ILE A 102 -27.93 -13.85 21.47
N LEU A 103 -28.37 -13.75 22.72
CA LEU A 103 -28.69 -14.92 23.55
C LEU A 103 -29.83 -15.76 22.95
N GLY A 104 -30.85 -15.12 22.38
CA GLY A 104 -31.92 -15.79 21.66
C GLY A 104 -31.42 -16.53 20.40
N ALA A 105 -30.50 -15.92 19.65
CA ALA A 105 -29.86 -16.54 18.50
C ALA A 105 -29.01 -17.76 18.90
N LEU A 106 -28.22 -17.63 19.98
CA LEU A 106 -27.44 -18.72 20.56
C LEU A 106 -28.35 -19.87 21.02
N ARG A 107 -29.49 -19.60 21.67
CA ARG A 107 -30.43 -20.63 22.11
C ARG A 107 -31.05 -21.42 20.94
N LYS A 108 -31.37 -20.73 19.85
CA LYS A 108 -31.86 -21.35 18.60
C LYS A 108 -30.79 -22.22 17.95
N ALA A 109 -29.55 -21.72 17.88
CA ALA A 109 -28.42 -22.46 17.30
C ALA A 109 -28.12 -23.78 18.04
N VAL A 110 -28.40 -23.85 19.34
CA VAL A 110 -28.19 -25.08 20.12
C VAL A 110 -29.34 -26.09 19.99
N HIS A 111 -30.56 -25.65 19.70
CA HIS A 111 -31.72 -26.52 19.50
C HIS A 111 -31.82 -27.10 18.08
N ASP A 112 -31.21 -26.46 17.08
CA ASP A 112 -31.17 -26.93 15.69
C ASP A 112 -29.70 -27.18 15.25
N PRO A 113 -29.10 -28.32 15.65
CA PRO A 113 -27.71 -28.61 15.32
C PRO A 113 -27.51 -28.87 13.81
N ALA A 114 -28.56 -29.13 13.03
CA ALA A 114 -28.41 -29.30 11.59
C ALA A 114 -28.08 -27.97 10.89
N ARG A 115 -28.51 -26.84 11.46
CA ARG A 115 -28.33 -25.50 10.88
C ARG A 115 -27.14 -24.74 11.47
N ALA A 116 -26.79 -25.00 12.73
CA ALA A 116 -25.66 -24.36 13.42
C ALA A 116 -24.30 -25.04 13.16
N TRP A 117 -24.32 -26.28 12.67
CA TRP A 117 -23.13 -27.08 12.34
C TRP A 117 -22.98 -27.32 10.84
N GLN A 118 -23.79 -26.67 10.00
CA GLN A 118 -23.37 -26.37 8.64
C GLN A 118 -22.22 -25.38 8.78
N GLU A 119 -21.01 -25.79 8.40
CA GLU A 119 -19.96 -24.83 8.08
C GLU A 119 -20.61 -23.77 7.19
N PRO A 120 -20.46 -22.46 7.48
CA PRO A 120 -20.83 -21.47 6.48
C PRO A 120 -20.13 -21.93 5.21
N GLU A 121 -20.86 -22.10 4.11
CA GLU A 121 -20.24 -22.50 2.86
C GLU A 121 -18.97 -21.67 2.73
N PRO A 122 -17.80 -22.31 2.53
CA PRO A 122 -16.56 -21.57 2.39
C PRO A 122 -16.91 -20.42 1.46
N ILE A 123 -16.63 -19.17 1.87
CA ILE A 123 -16.86 -18.01 1.01
C ILE A 123 -16.40 -18.49 -0.34
N ALA A 124 -17.35 -18.67 -1.26
CA ALA A 124 -16.99 -19.05 -2.59
C ALA A 124 -16.18 -17.84 -2.99
N VAL A 125 -14.85 -17.98 -2.97
CA VAL A 125 -14.03 -17.27 -3.92
C VAL A 125 -14.64 -17.78 -5.20
N CYS A 126 -15.64 -17.03 -5.70
CA CYS A 126 -16.22 -17.31 -6.98
C CYS A 126 -15.01 -17.54 -7.85
N GLU A 127 -14.89 -18.74 -8.45
CA GLU A 127 -13.91 -18.91 -9.50
C GLU A 127 -14.09 -17.69 -10.39
N PRO A 128 -13.02 -16.90 -10.59
CA PRO A 128 -13.13 -15.60 -11.20
C PRO A 128 -13.99 -15.75 -12.44
N ALA A 129 -15.14 -15.07 -12.44
CA ALA A 129 -16.16 -15.24 -13.46
C ALA A 129 -15.44 -15.18 -14.80
N LYS A 130 -15.78 -16.05 -15.77
CA LYS A 130 -15.09 -16.20 -17.07
C LYS A 130 -14.85 -14.89 -17.89
N ASN A 131 -15.27 -13.74 -17.38
CA ASN A 131 -14.87 -12.40 -17.80
C ASN A 131 -13.49 -11.94 -17.26
N ASP A 132 -12.87 -12.65 -16.31
CA ASP A 132 -11.54 -12.34 -15.76
C ASP A 132 -10.40 -12.49 -16.77
N THR A 133 -10.64 -13.24 -17.86
CA THR A 133 -9.66 -13.39 -18.95
C THR A 133 -9.30 -12.05 -19.60
N LEU A 134 -10.16 -11.02 -19.47
CA LEU A 134 -9.85 -9.66 -19.93
C LEU A 134 -9.21 -8.77 -18.85
N LEU A 135 -9.32 -9.13 -17.56
CA LEU A 135 -8.82 -8.33 -16.44
C LEU A 135 -7.29 -8.41 -16.30
N HIS A 136 -6.71 -9.56 -16.63
CA HIS A 136 -5.26 -9.80 -16.56
C HIS A 136 -4.53 -9.65 -17.90
N ALA A 137 -5.28 -9.59 -19.01
CA ALA A 137 -4.74 -9.69 -20.36
C ALA A 137 -3.70 -8.63 -20.72
N TRP A 138 -3.67 -7.48 -20.05
CA TRP A 138 -2.69 -6.42 -20.30
C TRP A 138 -1.57 -6.37 -19.27
N TRP A 139 -1.82 -6.69 -18.00
CA TRP A 139 -0.79 -6.74 -16.95
C TRP A 139 0.15 -7.94 -17.12
N GLU A 140 -0.37 -9.09 -17.57
CA GLU A 140 0.44 -10.28 -17.88
C GLU A 140 1.19 -10.16 -19.22
N GLN A 141 1.02 -9.06 -19.96
CA GLN A 141 1.69 -8.91 -21.25
C GLN A 141 3.21 -8.91 -21.06
N PRO A 142 3.94 -9.67 -21.88
CA PRO A 142 5.39 -9.64 -21.85
C PRO A 142 5.92 -8.22 -22.10
N ILE A 143 6.84 -7.77 -21.26
CA ILE A 143 7.37 -6.39 -21.26
C ILE A 143 8.04 -6.00 -22.59
N ARG A 144 8.45 -6.98 -23.40
CA ARG A 144 8.97 -6.80 -24.76
C ARG A 144 7.98 -6.12 -25.73
N PHE A 145 6.68 -6.18 -25.46
CA PHE A 145 5.65 -5.53 -26.27
C PHE A 145 5.38 -4.09 -25.83
N ALA A 146 5.92 -3.67 -24.69
CA ALA A 146 5.79 -2.30 -24.23
C ALA A 146 6.52 -1.33 -25.17
N LYS A 147 5.88 -0.19 -25.46
CA LYS A 147 6.43 0.84 -26.34
C LYS A 147 7.79 1.29 -25.82
N GLY A 148 8.80 1.25 -26.69
CA GLY A 148 10.18 1.64 -26.34
C GLY A 148 11.01 0.55 -25.66
N VAL A 149 10.50 -0.68 -25.50
CA VAL A 149 11.28 -1.84 -25.04
C VAL A 149 11.71 -2.68 -26.23
N GLY A 150 12.91 -2.44 -26.75
CA GLY A 150 13.52 -3.30 -27.77
C GLY A 150 14.28 -4.50 -27.18
N PRO A 151 14.77 -5.44 -28.00
CA PRO A 151 15.42 -6.69 -27.54
C PRO A 151 16.57 -6.48 -26.54
N LYS A 152 17.38 -5.43 -26.73
CA LYS A 152 18.46 -5.05 -25.78
C LYS A 152 17.92 -4.65 -24.41
N ARG A 153 16.81 -3.90 -24.38
CA ARG A 153 16.17 -3.45 -23.14
C ARG A 153 15.44 -4.60 -22.45
N THR A 154 14.81 -5.50 -23.22
CA THR A 154 14.21 -6.73 -22.69
C THR A 154 15.24 -7.56 -21.92
N ALA A 155 16.43 -7.79 -22.48
CA ALA A 155 17.47 -8.55 -21.79
C ALA A 155 17.95 -7.88 -20.49
N LEU A 156 17.93 -6.54 -20.41
CA LEU A 156 18.27 -5.81 -19.19
C LEU A 156 17.16 -5.91 -18.13
N LEU A 157 15.91 -5.81 -18.55
CA LEU A 157 14.73 -5.94 -17.69
C LEU A 157 14.61 -7.36 -17.12
N GLN A 158 14.86 -8.39 -17.94
CA GLN A 158 14.89 -9.79 -17.48
C GLN A 158 15.96 -10.01 -16.40
N ARG A 159 17.12 -9.35 -16.50
CA ARG A 159 18.15 -9.40 -15.43
C ARG A 159 17.71 -8.74 -14.13
N LEU A 160 16.71 -7.86 -14.18
CA LEU A 160 16.06 -7.27 -13.01
C LEU A 160 14.86 -8.10 -12.51
N GLY A 161 14.56 -9.24 -13.15
CA GLY A 161 13.38 -10.04 -12.84
C GLY A 161 12.07 -9.46 -13.39
N ILE A 162 12.15 -8.55 -14.37
CA ILE A 162 10.98 -7.90 -14.97
C ILE A 162 10.68 -8.56 -16.31
N GLU A 163 9.63 -9.36 -16.37
CA GLU A 163 9.22 -10.10 -17.57
C GLU A 163 7.89 -9.60 -18.13
N THR A 164 7.01 -9.10 -17.27
CA THR A 164 5.65 -8.64 -17.61
C THR A 164 5.44 -7.15 -17.33
N VAL A 165 4.30 -6.61 -17.78
CA VAL A 165 3.86 -5.25 -17.45
C VAL A 165 3.60 -5.11 -15.95
N GLU A 166 3.02 -6.14 -15.33
CA GLU A 166 2.82 -6.21 -13.87
C GLU A 166 4.14 -6.06 -13.12
N ASP A 167 5.16 -6.86 -13.46
CA ASP A 167 6.47 -6.80 -12.80
C ASP A 167 7.07 -5.39 -12.87
N ALA A 168 6.91 -4.72 -14.02
CA ALA A 168 7.42 -3.37 -14.22
C ALA A 168 6.67 -2.33 -13.36
N LEU A 169 5.34 -2.47 -13.22
CA LEU A 169 4.52 -1.58 -12.40
C LEU A 169 4.72 -1.82 -10.90
N TRP A 170 4.97 -3.07 -10.50
CA TRP A 170 5.32 -3.48 -9.13
C TRP A 170 6.78 -3.31 -8.76
N THR A 171 7.61 -2.86 -9.69
CA THR A 171 8.92 -2.35 -9.34
C THR A 171 8.77 -0.97 -8.70
N LEU A 172 8.56 -0.93 -7.39
CA LEU A 172 8.41 0.32 -6.63
C LEU A 172 9.76 1.05 -6.51
N PRO A 173 9.76 2.40 -6.50
CA PRO A 173 10.97 3.17 -6.24
C PRO A 173 11.39 3.01 -4.78
N TRP A 174 12.70 2.97 -4.55
CA TRP A 174 13.26 2.82 -3.20
C TRP A 174 13.35 4.17 -2.45
N ARG A 175 13.28 5.29 -3.17
CA ARG A 175 13.13 6.63 -2.60
C ARG A 175 12.48 7.58 -3.60
N TYR A 176 11.96 8.68 -3.08
CA TYR A 176 11.48 9.81 -3.86
C TYR A 176 12.39 11.01 -3.61
N GLU A 177 12.66 11.77 -4.66
CA GLU A 177 13.49 12.97 -4.59
C GLU A 177 12.65 14.17 -4.99
N ASP A 178 12.56 15.16 -4.12
CA ASP A 178 11.84 16.39 -4.43
C ASP A 178 12.72 17.30 -5.29
N ARG A 179 12.36 17.42 -6.57
CA ARG A 179 12.99 18.31 -7.55
C ARG A 179 11.99 19.35 -8.05
N SER A 180 10.93 19.62 -7.30
CA SER A 180 9.93 20.65 -7.64
C SER A 180 10.44 22.05 -7.34
N ILE A 181 11.32 22.19 -6.34
CA ILE A 181 11.87 23.47 -5.91
C ILE A 181 12.99 23.88 -6.87
N MET A 182 12.72 24.91 -7.66
CA MET A 182 13.73 25.57 -8.48
C MET A 182 14.46 26.63 -7.64
N THR A 183 15.77 26.48 -7.52
CA THR A 183 16.62 27.44 -6.83
C THR A 183 17.15 28.45 -7.85
N PRO A 184 17.02 29.77 -7.59
CA PRO A 184 17.64 30.78 -8.45
C PRO A 184 19.17 30.60 -8.47
N ILE A 185 19.80 30.85 -9.61
CA ILE A 185 21.24 30.66 -9.80
C ILE A 185 22.05 31.47 -8.78
N GLY A 186 21.62 32.69 -8.46
CA GLY A 186 22.28 33.57 -7.49
C GLY A 186 22.21 33.08 -6.04
N GLN A 187 21.42 32.06 -5.73
CA GLN A 187 21.25 31.49 -4.38
C GLN A 187 21.86 30.09 -4.25
N LEU A 188 22.60 29.62 -5.25
CA LEU A 188 23.17 28.29 -5.23
C LEU A 188 24.28 28.16 -4.19
N VAL A 189 24.24 27.05 -3.45
CA VAL A 189 25.23 26.72 -2.41
C VAL A 189 26.11 25.58 -2.90
N PRO A 190 27.45 25.69 -2.77
CA PRO A 190 28.34 24.62 -3.17
C PRO A 190 28.18 23.35 -2.33
N GLY A 191 28.45 22.19 -2.94
CA GLY A 191 28.38 20.88 -2.28
C GLY A 191 26.97 20.30 -2.14
N VAL A 192 25.93 21.10 -2.40
CA VAL A 192 24.53 20.70 -2.32
C VAL A 192 24.01 20.35 -3.72
N GLN A 193 22.99 19.48 -3.75
CA GLN A 193 22.24 19.21 -4.97
C GLN A 193 21.14 20.25 -5.15
N ALA A 194 21.05 20.85 -6.33
CA ALA A 194 20.07 21.89 -6.63
C ALA A 194 19.39 21.63 -7.98
N SER A 195 18.18 22.16 -8.13
CA SER A 195 17.47 22.21 -9.41
C SER A 195 17.35 23.66 -9.84
N ILE A 196 17.62 23.95 -11.11
CA ILE A 196 17.54 25.30 -11.69
C ILE A 196 16.70 25.28 -12.96
N CYS A 197 16.16 26.44 -13.32
CA CYS A 197 15.49 26.66 -14.60
C CYS A 197 16.09 27.92 -15.24
N GLY A 198 16.44 27.86 -16.52
CA GLY A 198 17.00 29.00 -17.23
C GLY A 198 17.21 28.74 -18.71
N THR A 199 17.77 29.71 -19.40
CA THR A 199 18.00 29.68 -20.86
C THR A 199 19.47 29.46 -21.17
N ILE A 200 19.76 28.59 -22.13
CA ILE A 200 21.13 28.34 -22.57
C ILE A 200 21.64 29.55 -23.35
N VAL A 201 22.73 30.16 -22.89
CA VAL A 201 23.39 31.30 -23.56
C VAL A 201 24.69 30.89 -24.28
N ARG A 202 25.27 29.74 -23.90
CA ARG A 202 26.45 29.17 -24.56
C ARG A 202 26.40 27.65 -24.47
N SER A 203 26.85 26.97 -25.52
CA SER A 203 27.01 25.53 -25.57
C SER A 203 28.31 25.20 -26.30
N GLU A 204 29.17 24.38 -25.70
CA GLU A 204 30.46 24.01 -26.26
C GLU A 204 30.84 22.57 -25.87
N ALA A 205 31.03 21.71 -26.86
CA ALA A 205 31.57 20.37 -26.62
C ALA A 205 33.10 20.36 -26.71
N LYS A 206 33.76 19.96 -25.63
CA LYS A 206 35.20 19.76 -25.57
C LYS A 206 35.52 18.27 -25.52
N ARG A 207 36.39 17.83 -26.41
CA ARG A 207 36.96 16.47 -26.38
C ARG A 207 38.33 16.52 -25.72
N ALA A 208 38.47 15.94 -24.54
CA ALA A 208 39.76 15.89 -23.85
C ALA A 208 40.68 14.88 -24.57
N ARG A 209 41.72 15.40 -25.23
CA ARG A 209 42.65 14.64 -26.10
C ARG A 209 43.35 13.47 -25.40
N SER A 210 43.48 13.50 -24.08
CA SER A 210 44.30 12.55 -23.29
C SER A 210 43.50 11.40 -22.63
N ARG A 211 42.17 11.52 -22.44
CA ARG A 211 41.40 10.58 -21.58
C ARG A 211 40.16 9.94 -22.19
N ARG A 212 39.93 10.03 -23.51
CA ARG A 212 38.67 9.60 -24.15
C ARG A 212 37.42 10.15 -23.43
N LEU A 213 37.54 11.33 -22.82
CA LEU A 213 36.49 11.99 -22.06
C LEU A 213 35.91 13.09 -22.93
N THR A 214 34.60 13.05 -23.14
CA THR A 214 33.88 14.15 -23.79
C THR A 214 33.16 14.95 -22.74
N ILE A 215 33.33 16.27 -22.76
CA ILE A 215 32.73 17.19 -21.81
C ILE A 215 31.87 18.15 -22.64
N LEU A 216 30.57 18.21 -22.37
CA LEU A 216 29.72 19.26 -22.88
C LEU A 216 29.57 20.32 -21.80
N ASP A 217 30.11 21.50 -22.08
CA ASP A 217 30.00 22.68 -21.23
C ASP A 217 28.88 23.56 -21.77
N ILE A 218 27.84 23.80 -20.98
CA ILE A 218 26.81 24.80 -21.29
C ILE A 218 26.81 25.89 -20.24
N VAL A 219 26.40 27.10 -20.62
CA VAL A 219 26.13 28.19 -19.70
C VAL A 219 24.64 28.47 -19.73
N VAL A 220 24.01 28.39 -18.57
CA VAL A 220 22.59 28.69 -18.37
C VAL A 220 22.47 30.01 -17.65
N GLU A 221 21.55 30.85 -18.11
CA GLU A 221 21.24 32.15 -17.53
C GLU A 221 19.80 32.17 -17.00
N ASP A 222 19.63 32.78 -15.83
CA ASP A 222 18.34 33.15 -15.28
C ASP A 222 18.34 34.64 -14.88
N ASN A 223 17.26 35.12 -14.27
CA ASN A 223 17.15 36.52 -13.85
C ASN A 223 18.15 36.95 -12.76
N THR A 224 18.84 36.00 -12.13
CA THR A 224 19.73 36.22 -10.99
C THR A 224 21.21 36.03 -11.32
N GLY A 225 21.54 35.31 -12.39
CA GLY A 225 22.91 35.15 -12.82
C GLY A 225 23.12 34.08 -13.89
N ARG A 226 24.39 33.67 -14.04
CA ARG A 226 24.83 32.66 -14.99
C ARG A 226 25.50 31.51 -14.27
N LEU A 227 25.26 30.30 -14.73
CA LEU A 227 25.87 29.09 -14.20
C LEU A 227 26.46 28.24 -15.32
N GLN A 228 27.69 27.77 -15.11
CA GLN A 228 28.26 26.73 -15.94
C GLN A 228 27.70 25.36 -15.52
N ALA A 229 27.10 24.64 -16.46
CA ALA A 229 26.62 23.28 -16.27
C ALA A 229 27.37 22.33 -17.20
N VAL A 230 27.80 21.19 -16.65
CA VAL A 230 28.72 20.27 -17.30
C VAL A 230 28.11 18.87 -17.40
N PHE A 231 28.20 18.28 -18.59
CA PHE A 231 27.81 16.89 -18.85
C PHE A 231 29.03 16.08 -19.28
N PHE A 232 29.27 14.97 -18.59
CA PHE A 232 30.37 14.06 -18.89
C PHE A 232 29.91 12.89 -19.76
N ASN A 233 30.67 12.57 -20.80
CA ASN A 233 30.45 11.45 -21.72
C ASN A 233 29.07 11.42 -22.40
N GLN A 234 28.46 12.60 -22.61
CA GLN A 234 27.15 12.72 -23.25
C GLN A 234 27.21 13.66 -24.48
N PRO A 235 28.00 13.32 -25.52
CA PRO A 235 28.15 14.16 -26.71
C PRO A 235 26.85 14.36 -27.49
N PHE A 236 25.91 13.42 -27.41
CA PHE A 236 24.63 13.50 -28.11
C PHE A 236 23.74 14.66 -27.63
N LEU A 237 24.05 15.26 -26.48
CA LEU A 237 23.32 16.41 -25.94
C LEU A 237 23.68 17.72 -26.65
N GLU A 238 24.79 17.76 -27.39
CA GLU A 238 25.23 18.96 -28.12
C GLU A 238 24.18 19.43 -29.13
N SER A 239 23.48 18.51 -29.81
CA SER A 239 22.41 18.86 -30.75
C SER A 239 21.11 19.26 -30.07
N LEU A 240 20.90 18.88 -28.80
CA LEU A 240 19.71 19.21 -28.02
C LEU A 240 19.85 20.54 -27.29
N PHE A 241 21.06 20.90 -26.87
CA PHE A 241 21.36 22.10 -26.10
C PHE A 241 21.90 23.21 -26.99
N THR A 242 21.00 23.81 -27.76
CA THR A 242 21.27 24.99 -28.56
C THR A 242 21.02 26.28 -27.77
N VAL A 243 21.71 27.35 -28.16
CA VAL A 243 21.53 28.69 -27.56
C VAL A 243 20.09 29.16 -27.75
N GLY A 244 19.50 29.73 -26.70
CA GLY A 244 18.10 30.16 -26.67
C GLY A 244 17.12 29.11 -26.14
N THR A 245 17.57 27.85 -25.98
CA THR A 245 16.73 26.78 -25.44
C THR A 245 16.56 26.94 -23.92
N SER A 246 15.31 26.92 -23.45
CA SER A 246 14.99 26.88 -22.02
C SER A 246 15.15 25.46 -21.48
N VAL A 247 15.80 25.30 -20.34
CA VAL A 247 16.09 24.00 -19.74
C VAL A 247 15.88 24.03 -18.23
N MET A 248 15.46 22.89 -17.68
CA MET A 248 15.54 22.61 -16.26
C MET A 248 16.64 21.59 -16.01
N LEU A 249 17.51 21.87 -15.05
CA LEU A 249 18.67 21.05 -14.74
C LEU A 249 18.67 20.71 -13.25
N THR A 250 18.98 19.47 -12.91
CA THR A 250 19.25 19.05 -11.54
C THR A 250 20.64 18.44 -11.47
N GLY A 251 21.44 18.90 -10.53
CA GLY A 251 22.82 18.45 -10.41
C GLY A 251 23.47 18.83 -9.09
N ARG A 252 24.69 18.33 -8.90
CA ARG A 252 25.51 18.69 -7.74
C ARG A 252 26.32 19.93 -8.04
N MET A 253 26.30 20.88 -7.12
CA MET A 253 27.14 22.08 -7.19
C MET A 253 28.56 21.74 -6.75
N VAL A 254 29.55 22.03 -7.59
CA VAL A 254 30.96 21.79 -7.32
C VAL A 254 31.80 23.04 -7.59
N ALA A 255 32.94 23.16 -6.92
CA ALA A 255 33.92 24.18 -7.21
C ALA A 255 34.43 24.05 -8.65
N GLY A 256 34.55 25.15 -9.38
CA GLY A 256 35.18 25.19 -10.68
C GLY A 256 36.67 25.49 -10.59
N ALA A 257 37.26 25.88 -11.73
CA ALA A 257 38.71 26.06 -11.87
C ALA A 257 39.29 27.16 -10.96
N GLN A 258 38.49 28.16 -10.58
CA GLN A 258 38.88 29.25 -9.67
C GLN A 258 38.33 29.04 -8.24
N GLY A 259 38.06 27.80 -7.86
CA GLY A 259 37.50 27.46 -6.55
C GLY A 259 36.01 27.77 -6.45
N TRP A 260 35.54 28.12 -5.25
CA TRP A 260 34.11 28.35 -4.97
C TRP A 260 33.54 29.63 -5.60
N VAL A 261 34.40 30.54 -6.10
CA VAL A 261 33.98 31.77 -6.78
C VAL A 261 33.39 31.46 -8.16
N ALA A 262 33.94 30.46 -8.85
CA ALA A 262 33.46 30.01 -10.14
C ALA A 262 32.79 28.64 -9.98
N MET A 263 31.57 28.61 -9.44
CA MET A 263 30.84 27.36 -9.26
C MET A 263 30.41 26.78 -10.61
N ARG A 264 30.37 25.46 -10.68
CA ARG A 264 29.77 24.72 -11.80
C ARG A 264 28.83 23.66 -11.27
N MET A 265 27.87 23.27 -12.08
CA MET A 265 26.96 22.17 -11.80
C MET A 265 27.37 20.95 -12.61
N GLU A 266 27.56 19.82 -11.93
CA GLU A 266 27.64 18.51 -12.58
C GLU A 266 26.22 17.98 -12.73
N VAL A 267 25.72 17.98 -13.97
CA VAL A 267 24.31 17.71 -14.24
C VAL A 267 24.05 16.21 -14.14
N ALA A 268 23.10 15.84 -13.28
CA ALA A 268 22.62 14.48 -13.13
C ALA A 268 21.38 14.22 -14.00
N GLN A 269 20.48 15.20 -14.09
CA GLN A 269 19.22 15.11 -14.82
C GLN A 269 18.89 16.44 -15.49
N TYR A 270 18.22 16.35 -16.64
CA TYR A 270 17.81 17.51 -17.41
C TYR A 270 16.42 17.28 -18.03
N GLU A 271 15.73 18.39 -18.27
CA GLU A 271 14.52 18.53 -19.06
C GLU A 271 14.67 19.73 -19.98
N VAL A 272 14.19 19.61 -21.21
CA VAL A 272 14.10 20.74 -22.15
C VAL A 272 12.70 21.31 -22.02
N VAL A 273 12.60 22.63 -21.86
CA VAL A 273 11.34 23.34 -21.69
C VAL A 273 11.01 24.04 -23.00
N GLY A 274 9.85 23.75 -23.57
CA GLY A 274 9.38 24.36 -24.82
C GLY A 274 7.90 24.08 -25.05
N ALA A 275 7.27 24.83 -25.96
CA ALA A 275 5.85 24.69 -26.27
C ALA A 275 5.48 23.30 -26.85
N GLU A 276 6.44 22.63 -27.50
CA GLU A 276 6.28 21.28 -28.06
C GLU A 276 6.88 20.18 -27.14
N ALA A 277 7.41 20.55 -25.97
CA ALA A 277 8.04 19.59 -25.07
C ALA A 277 6.96 18.78 -24.31
N GLU A 278 7.21 17.48 -24.15
CA GLU A 278 6.39 16.63 -23.28
C GLU A 278 6.41 17.16 -21.83
N ALA A 279 5.37 16.81 -21.07
CA ALA A 279 5.29 17.19 -19.66
C ALA A 279 6.54 16.70 -18.90
N PRO A 280 7.13 17.54 -18.02
CA PRO A 280 8.39 17.22 -17.37
C PRO A 280 8.27 15.95 -16.51
N LEU A 281 9.22 15.04 -16.71
CA LEU A 281 9.26 13.73 -16.07
C LEU A 281 10.44 13.59 -15.11
N HIS A 282 11.53 14.33 -15.33
CA HIS A 282 12.80 14.10 -14.65
C HIS A 282 13.22 15.23 -13.71
N VAL A 283 12.67 16.43 -13.90
CA VAL A 283 12.93 17.65 -13.13
C VAL A 283 11.59 18.39 -12.94
N GLY A 284 11.44 19.26 -11.93
CA GLY A 284 10.23 20.07 -11.74
C GLY A 284 9.08 19.35 -11.00
N ARG A 285 9.34 18.20 -10.39
CA ARG A 285 8.36 17.41 -9.65
C ARG A 285 9.02 16.56 -8.59
N ILE A 286 8.22 15.87 -7.78
CA ILE A 286 8.69 14.74 -6.99
C ILE A 286 8.99 13.58 -7.94
N VAL A 287 10.23 13.11 -7.94
CA VAL A 287 10.75 12.13 -8.90
C VAL A 287 11.05 10.80 -8.20
N PRO A 288 10.52 9.67 -8.69
CA PRO A 288 10.88 8.35 -8.16
C PRO A 288 12.30 7.95 -8.60
N VAL A 289 13.04 7.35 -7.67
CA VAL A 289 14.39 6.81 -7.89
C VAL A 289 14.32 5.29 -7.74
N TYR A 290 14.80 4.59 -8.75
CA TYR A 290 14.76 3.13 -8.84
C TYR A 290 16.15 2.54 -8.62
N HIS A 291 16.21 1.23 -8.43
CA HIS A 291 17.49 0.51 -8.45
C HIS A 291 18.03 0.48 -9.89
N GLU A 292 19.31 0.77 -10.04
CA GLU A 292 19.98 0.86 -11.34
C GLU A 292 20.88 -0.35 -11.55
N THR A 293 20.97 -0.82 -12.79
CA THR A 293 21.91 -1.86 -13.20
C THR A 293 22.72 -1.38 -14.39
N LYS A 294 23.79 -2.10 -14.75
CA LYS A 294 24.65 -1.72 -15.87
C LYS A 294 23.85 -1.61 -17.16
N GLY A 295 23.62 -0.38 -17.62
CA GLY A 295 22.84 -0.08 -18.84
C GLY A 295 21.35 0.18 -18.60
N TRP A 296 20.86 0.09 -17.36
CA TRP A 296 19.49 0.43 -16.97
C TRP A 296 19.47 1.48 -15.86
N THR A 297 18.88 2.64 -16.15
CA THR A 297 18.88 3.83 -15.28
C THR A 297 17.49 4.13 -14.75
N SER A 298 17.40 4.86 -13.63
CA SER A 298 16.12 5.34 -13.11
C SER A 298 15.37 6.21 -14.12
N ARG A 299 16.11 6.93 -14.99
CA ARG A 299 15.51 7.72 -16.08
C ARG A 299 14.74 6.83 -17.05
N GLN A 300 15.34 5.72 -17.48
CA GLN A 300 14.69 4.75 -18.36
C GLN A 300 13.49 4.08 -17.68
N MET A 301 13.62 3.73 -16.39
CA MET A 301 12.50 3.15 -15.65
C MET A 301 11.31 4.09 -15.56
N ARG A 302 11.55 5.38 -15.28
CA ARG A 302 10.47 6.39 -15.25
C ARG A 302 9.74 6.52 -16.58
N VAL A 303 10.48 6.54 -17.69
CA VAL A 303 9.88 6.60 -19.03
C VAL A 303 9.06 5.35 -19.31
N LEU A 304 9.57 4.17 -18.93
CA LEU A 304 8.84 2.90 -19.09
C LEU A 304 7.54 2.90 -18.28
N VAL A 305 7.63 3.12 -16.97
CA VAL A 305 6.46 3.09 -16.06
C VAL A 305 5.45 4.15 -16.45
N LYS A 306 5.88 5.38 -16.78
CA LYS A 306 4.97 6.42 -17.26
C LYS A 306 4.26 5.98 -18.55
N GLY A 307 5.00 5.43 -19.52
CA GLY A 307 4.40 4.95 -20.77
C GLY A 307 3.38 3.83 -20.55
N LEU A 308 3.64 2.92 -19.60
CA LEU A 308 2.72 1.86 -19.22
C LEU A 308 1.46 2.41 -18.53
N LEU A 309 1.63 3.34 -17.57
CA LEU A 309 0.51 4.00 -16.90
C LEU A 309 -0.34 4.80 -17.88
N ASP A 310 0.27 5.59 -18.76
CA ASP A 310 -0.48 6.36 -19.77
C ASP A 310 -1.27 5.45 -20.72
N ALA A 311 -0.73 4.27 -21.06
CA ALA A 311 -1.39 3.32 -21.96
C ALA A 311 -2.52 2.53 -21.30
N HIS A 312 -2.39 2.20 -20.01
CA HIS A 312 -3.25 1.19 -19.39
C HIS A 312 -3.99 1.64 -18.13
N ALA A 313 -3.62 2.76 -17.49
CA ALA A 313 -4.26 3.20 -16.25
C ALA A 313 -5.76 3.48 -16.40
N ALA A 314 -6.21 3.94 -17.57
CA ALA A 314 -7.63 4.16 -17.85
C ALA A 314 -8.43 2.85 -18.02
N ALA A 315 -7.76 1.76 -18.38
CA ALA A 315 -8.36 0.42 -18.50
C ALA A 315 -8.30 -0.35 -17.16
N ALA A 316 -7.62 0.18 -16.15
CA ALA A 316 -7.55 -0.42 -14.82
C ALA A 316 -8.93 -0.31 -14.14
N ARG A 317 -9.49 -1.45 -13.75
CA ARG A 317 -10.75 -1.50 -13.01
C ARG A 317 -10.50 -1.40 -11.50
N GLU A 318 -11.44 -0.77 -10.79
CA GLU A 318 -11.48 -0.77 -9.33
C GLU A 318 -11.75 -2.20 -8.82
N VAL A 319 -10.90 -2.69 -7.94
CA VAL A 319 -10.96 -4.05 -7.38
C VAL A 319 -11.62 -4.03 -6.00
N LEU A 320 -11.63 -2.87 -5.33
CA LEU A 320 -12.29 -2.71 -4.05
C LEU A 320 -13.81 -2.56 -4.23
N PRO A 321 -14.61 -3.24 -3.38
CA PRO A 321 -16.05 -2.99 -3.36
C PRO A 321 -16.30 -1.53 -2.93
N VAL A 322 -17.04 -0.80 -3.76
CA VAL A 322 -17.48 0.58 -3.53
C VAL A 322 -18.65 0.60 -2.55
#